data_AF-A0A0K2UH44-F1
#
_entry.id   AF-A0A0K2UH44-F1
#
_cell.length_a   1.000
_cell.length_b   1.000
_cell.length_c   1.000
_cell.angle_alpha   90.00
_cell.angle_beta   90.00
_cell.angle_gamma   90.00
#
_symmetry.space_group_name_H-M   'P 1'
#
loop_
_entity.id
_entity.type
_entity.pdbx_description
1 polymer ?
#
loop_
_entity_poly.entity_id
_entity_poly.type
_entity_poly.pdbx_seq_one_letter_code
_entity_poly.pdbx_strand_id
1 'polypeptide(L)'
;MDQDGHRIFDEGTIMYLKDILKCNNCLETPKRGPIFQCSSGHLLCSSCSDECSQCNDTSNKCRSVLAERILDEIPAPCDNSGCETILYRGDLEKHLLEDCIYRKLPCIIPTCDNMVPIRDIVKHVDREHVKSDTFTANGSSLGHYLHVDTSFFEKESWWKPTLLEICDEQDKSCQHFSFQCHRTESGQWKLWVYCVGSLIKSRLFQYQIILSLGSEEVLYRDQTVYLGHTLENIIHYGYGLSLSDEGAKRFWDPNEMKIRFRVAVFRKTEKTESSS
;
A
#
# COMPACT_ATOMS: atom_id res chain seq x y z
N MET A 1 -14.11 -29.01 -5.45
CA MET A 1 -13.82 -27.57 -5.39
C MET A 1 -13.10 -27.31 -4.07
N ASP A 2 -12.24 -26.31 -3.99
CA ASP A 2 -11.64 -25.89 -2.72
C ASP A 2 -12.65 -25.10 -1.87
N GLN A 3 -12.21 -24.61 -0.71
CA GLN A 3 -13.02 -23.82 0.22
C GLN A 3 -13.51 -22.48 -0.36
N ASP A 4 -12.86 -22.02 -1.44
CA ASP A 4 -13.16 -20.78 -2.15
C ASP A 4 -13.96 -21.02 -3.45
N GLY A 5 -14.31 -22.29 -3.73
CA GLY A 5 -15.14 -22.69 -4.86
C GLY A 5 -14.38 -22.99 -6.16
N HIS A 6 -13.04 -22.97 -6.15
CA HIS A 6 -12.23 -23.26 -7.34
C HIS A 6 -12.20 -24.75 -7.66
N ARG A 7 -12.15 -25.10 -8.95
CA ARG A 7 -11.92 -26.50 -9.35
C ARG A 7 -10.50 -26.90 -9.02
N ILE A 8 -10.35 -28.04 -8.36
CA ILE A 8 -9.03 -28.58 -8.01
C ILE A 8 -8.60 -29.49 -9.15
N PHE A 9 -7.54 -29.10 -9.85
CA PHE A 9 -6.85 -29.91 -10.85
C PHE A 9 -5.56 -30.47 -10.23
N ASP A 10 -5.15 -31.67 -10.63
CA ASP A 10 -3.82 -32.18 -10.29
C ASP A 10 -2.73 -31.39 -11.04
N GLU A 11 -1.49 -31.47 -10.55
CA GLU A 11 -0.34 -30.75 -11.13
C GLU A 11 -0.11 -31.09 -12.61
N GLY A 12 -0.31 -32.35 -13.00
CA GLY A 12 -0.16 -32.80 -14.39
C GLY A 12 -1.17 -32.12 -15.31
N THR A 13 -2.43 -32.06 -14.88
CA THR A 13 -3.48 -31.32 -15.59
C THR A 13 -3.16 -29.84 -15.68
N ILE A 14 -2.70 -29.21 -14.60
CA ILE A 14 -2.31 -27.78 -14.59
C ILE A 14 -1.19 -27.51 -15.60
N MET A 15 -0.15 -28.35 -15.61
CA MET A 15 0.97 -28.21 -16.56
C MET A 15 0.49 -28.36 -18.01
N TYR A 16 -0.36 -29.35 -18.28
CA TYR A 16 -0.96 -29.53 -19.60
C TYR A 16 -1.79 -28.31 -20.03
N LEU A 17 -2.64 -27.79 -19.15
CA LEU A 17 -3.46 -26.61 -19.44
C LEU A 17 -2.59 -25.35 -19.70
N LYS A 18 -1.49 -25.18 -18.96
CA LYS A 18 -0.54 -24.08 -19.21
C LYS A 18 0.12 -24.21 -20.58
N ASP A 19 0.45 -25.43 -21.00
CA ASP A 19 1.09 -25.72 -22.27
C ASP A 19 0.18 -25.42 -23.48
N ILE A 20 -1.08 -25.87 -23.44
CA ILE A 20 -2.04 -25.60 -24.52
C ILE A 20 -2.43 -24.12 -24.62
N LEU A 21 -2.27 -23.35 -23.54
CA LEU A 21 -2.55 -21.90 -23.51
C LEU A 21 -1.37 -21.03 -23.95
N LYS A 22 -0.20 -21.62 -24.25
CA LYS A 22 0.98 -20.84 -24.66
C LYS A 22 0.69 -19.97 -25.88
N CYS A 23 1.21 -18.76 -25.83
CA CYS A 23 1.22 -17.87 -26.98
C CYS A 23 2.08 -18.49 -28.09
N ASN A 24 1.55 -18.54 -29.32
CA ASN A 24 2.25 -19.14 -30.47
C ASN A 24 3.44 -18.31 -30.98
N ASN A 25 3.59 -17.07 -30.49
CA ASN A 25 4.73 -16.22 -30.83
C ASN A 25 5.83 -16.29 -29.77
N CYS A 26 5.53 -15.99 -28.50
CA CYS A 26 6.54 -15.97 -27.44
C CYS A 26 6.70 -17.30 -26.69
N LEU A 27 5.84 -18.28 -26.94
CA LEU A 27 5.81 -19.60 -26.28
C LEU A 27 5.60 -19.56 -24.76
N GLU A 28 5.27 -18.40 -24.21
CA GLU A 28 4.92 -18.21 -22.81
C GLU A 28 3.41 -18.35 -22.59
N THR A 29 3.03 -18.94 -21.46
CA THR A 29 1.63 -18.93 -21.01
C THR A 29 1.23 -17.49 -20.66
N PRO A 30 0.16 -16.93 -21.25
CA PRO A 30 -0.29 -15.58 -20.91
C PRO A 30 -0.52 -15.42 -19.41
N LYS A 31 0.01 -14.35 -18.81
CA LYS A 31 -0.19 -14.08 -17.38
C LYS A 31 -1.55 -13.50 -17.06
N ARG A 32 -2.21 -12.87 -18.04
CA ARG A 32 -3.53 -12.24 -17.91
C ARG A 32 -4.16 -12.09 -19.29
N GLY A 33 -5.48 -11.92 -19.33
CA GLY A 33 -6.18 -11.50 -20.53
C GLY A 33 -5.85 -10.04 -20.92
N PRO A 34 -6.23 -9.61 -22.14
CA PRO A 34 -6.94 -10.41 -23.14
C PRO A 34 -6.03 -11.43 -23.87
N ILE A 35 -6.59 -12.60 -24.17
CA ILE A 35 -5.96 -13.60 -25.05
C ILE A 35 -6.64 -13.54 -26.41
N PHE A 36 -5.86 -13.55 -27.48
CA PHE A 36 -6.35 -13.44 -28.85
C PHE A 36 -6.20 -14.77 -29.59
N GLN A 37 -7.07 -14.99 -30.56
CA GLN A 37 -7.01 -16.12 -31.48
C GLN A 37 -6.97 -15.57 -32.91
N CYS A 38 -6.01 -16.03 -33.73
CA CYS A 38 -5.98 -15.71 -35.16
C CYS A 38 -7.01 -16.54 -35.95
N SER A 39 -7.20 -16.23 -37.23
CA SER A 39 -8.17 -16.93 -38.08
C SER A 39 -7.90 -18.44 -38.20
N SER A 40 -6.63 -18.84 -38.07
CA SER A 40 -6.18 -20.24 -38.11
C SER A 40 -6.24 -20.95 -36.74
N GLY A 41 -6.67 -20.26 -35.68
CA GLY A 41 -6.88 -20.85 -34.36
C GLY A 41 -5.72 -20.75 -33.37
N HIS A 42 -4.57 -20.16 -33.76
CA HIS A 42 -3.43 -19.97 -32.85
C HIS A 42 -3.73 -18.92 -31.77
N LEU A 43 -3.37 -19.25 -30.53
CA LEU A 43 -3.48 -18.34 -29.39
C LEU A 43 -2.30 -17.35 -29.34
N LEU A 44 -2.60 -16.10 -29.00
CA LEU A 44 -1.65 -15.00 -28.87
C LEU A 44 -1.91 -14.23 -27.57
N CYS A 45 -0.86 -13.89 -26.83
CA CYS A 45 -0.97 -12.97 -25.69
C CYS A 45 -1.15 -11.52 -26.17
N SER A 46 -1.54 -10.63 -25.25
CA SER A 46 -1.81 -9.22 -25.61
C SER A 46 -0.60 -8.51 -26.23
N SER A 47 0.63 -8.81 -25.76
CA SER A 47 1.86 -8.23 -26.30
C SER A 47 2.30 -8.80 -27.65
N CYS A 48 1.70 -9.91 -28.10
CA CYS A 48 1.97 -10.54 -29.39
C CYS A 48 0.75 -10.45 -30.32
N SER A 49 -0.20 -9.56 -30.00
CA SER A 49 -1.50 -9.49 -30.67
C SER A 49 -1.45 -8.78 -32.03
N ASP A 50 -0.30 -8.29 -32.50
CA ASP A 50 -0.18 -7.57 -33.78
C ASP A 50 -0.12 -8.51 -34.99
N GLU A 51 0.75 -9.53 -34.99
CA GLU A 51 0.87 -10.52 -36.09
C GLU A 51 1.01 -11.95 -35.55
N CYS A 52 0.43 -12.96 -36.22
CA CYS A 52 0.69 -14.36 -35.88
C CYS A 52 1.87 -14.90 -36.70
N SER A 53 3.00 -15.17 -36.06
CA SER A 53 4.23 -15.62 -36.74
C SER A 53 4.14 -17.05 -37.31
N GLN A 54 3.16 -17.85 -36.88
CA GLN A 54 2.98 -19.23 -37.37
C GLN A 54 2.25 -19.30 -38.72
N CYS A 55 1.35 -18.37 -38.99
CA CYS A 55 0.52 -18.39 -40.20
C CYS A 55 0.65 -17.11 -41.05
N ASN A 56 1.50 -16.16 -40.64
CA ASN A 56 1.64 -14.81 -41.22
C ASN A 56 0.29 -14.10 -41.37
N ASP A 57 -0.62 -14.38 -40.43
CA ASP A 57 -1.96 -13.81 -40.42
C ASP A 57 -1.94 -12.45 -39.72
N THR A 58 -2.21 -11.42 -40.52
CA THR A 58 -2.36 -10.02 -40.11
C THR A 58 -3.83 -9.60 -39.99
N SER A 59 -4.77 -10.52 -40.20
CA SER A 59 -6.21 -10.25 -40.16
C SER A 59 -6.76 -10.00 -38.74
N ASN A 60 -8.03 -9.60 -38.67
CA ASN A 60 -8.75 -9.33 -37.43
C ASN A 60 -8.71 -10.53 -36.47
N LYS A 61 -7.97 -10.37 -35.37
CA LYS A 61 -7.94 -11.35 -34.28
C LYS A 61 -9.16 -11.21 -33.39
N CYS A 62 -9.71 -12.34 -32.99
CA CYS A 62 -10.82 -12.38 -32.05
C CYS A 62 -10.29 -12.60 -30.64
N ARG A 63 -10.85 -11.90 -29.66
CA ARG A 63 -10.57 -12.19 -28.24
C ARG A 63 -11.12 -13.57 -27.88
N SER A 64 -10.27 -14.47 -27.41
CA SER A 64 -10.64 -15.82 -26.99
C SER A 64 -11.05 -15.81 -25.52
N VAL A 65 -12.33 -15.53 -25.29
CA VAL A 65 -12.94 -15.59 -23.94
C VAL A 65 -12.85 -17.00 -23.36
N LEU A 66 -12.86 -18.04 -24.20
CA LEU A 66 -12.67 -19.43 -23.74
C LEU A 66 -11.27 -19.63 -23.16
N ALA A 67 -10.22 -19.18 -23.87
CA ALA A 67 -8.84 -19.30 -23.37
C ALA A 67 -8.65 -18.51 -22.07
N GLU A 68 -9.28 -17.34 -21.96
CA GLU A 68 -9.28 -16.55 -20.72
C GLU A 68 -9.95 -17.29 -19.56
N ARG A 69 -11.12 -17.91 -19.78
CA ARG A 69 -11.80 -18.72 -18.76
C ARG A 69 -10.98 -19.91 -18.31
N ILE A 70 -10.29 -20.59 -19.23
CA ILE A 70 -9.38 -21.69 -18.85
C ILE A 70 -8.19 -21.14 -18.07
N LEU A 71 -7.64 -19.98 -18.46
CA LEU A 71 -6.53 -19.34 -17.75
C LEU A 71 -6.91 -18.95 -16.31
N ASP A 72 -8.15 -18.52 -16.08
CA ASP A 72 -8.65 -18.15 -14.74
C ASP A 72 -8.76 -19.35 -13.78
N GLU A 73 -8.99 -20.55 -14.34
CA GLU A 73 -9.03 -21.82 -13.60
C GLU A 73 -7.65 -22.40 -13.30
N ILE A 74 -6.57 -21.69 -13.65
CA ILE A 74 -5.20 -22.13 -13.43
C ILE A 74 -4.53 -21.20 -12.41
N PRO A 75 -3.97 -21.75 -11.31
CA PRO A 75 -3.26 -20.94 -10.34
C PRO A 75 -1.95 -20.41 -10.93
N ALA A 76 -1.62 -19.19 -10.51
CA ALA A 76 -0.49 -18.45 -11.02
C ALA A 76 0.33 -17.81 -9.88
N PRO A 77 1.65 -17.71 -10.06
CA PRO A 77 2.51 -17.07 -9.08
C PRO A 77 2.30 -15.55 -9.06
N CYS A 78 2.57 -14.94 -7.92
CA CYS A 78 2.69 -13.50 -7.76
C CYS A 78 3.82 -12.94 -8.64
N ASP A 79 3.56 -11.80 -9.28
CA ASP A 79 4.53 -11.13 -10.15
C ASP A 79 5.60 -10.33 -9.37
N ASN A 80 5.41 -10.12 -8.06
CA ASN A 80 6.38 -9.41 -7.24
C ASN A 80 7.57 -10.31 -6.88
N SER A 81 8.77 -9.86 -7.24
CA SER A 81 10.01 -10.59 -6.97
C SER A 81 10.17 -10.94 -5.49
N GLY A 82 10.45 -12.22 -5.21
CA GLY A 82 10.59 -12.79 -3.87
C GLY A 82 9.29 -13.28 -3.23
N CYS A 83 8.13 -13.01 -3.82
CA CYS A 83 6.86 -13.56 -3.37
C CYS A 83 6.63 -14.94 -3.98
N GLU A 84 6.50 -15.96 -3.14
CA GLU A 84 6.31 -17.36 -3.55
C GLU A 84 4.83 -17.76 -3.58
N THR A 85 3.92 -16.80 -3.32
CA THR A 85 2.48 -17.04 -3.30
C THR A 85 1.97 -17.40 -4.69
N ILE A 86 1.22 -18.51 -4.76
CA ILE A 86 0.55 -19.00 -5.97
C ILE A 86 -0.95 -19.05 -5.68
N LEU A 87 -1.75 -18.35 -6.48
CA LEU A 87 -3.20 -18.20 -6.26
C LEU A 87 -3.95 -18.23 -7.59
N TYR A 88 -5.25 -18.51 -7.55
CA TYR A 88 -6.16 -18.27 -8.67
C TYR A 88 -6.29 -16.78 -8.95
N ARG A 89 -6.69 -16.41 -10.17
CA ARG A 89 -6.64 -15.01 -10.64
C ARG A 89 -7.40 -14.03 -9.74
N GLY A 90 -8.62 -14.38 -9.33
CA GLY A 90 -9.42 -13.52 -8.45
C GLY A 90 -8.75 -13.25 -7.10
N ASP A 91 -8.08 -14.24 -6.52
CA ASP A 91 -7.38 -14.07 -5.24
C ASP A 91 -5.98 -13.48 -5.41
N LEU A 92 -5.35 -13.71 -6.57
CA LEU A 92 -4.07 -13.10 -6.90
C LEU A 92 -4.21 -11.57 -7.01
N GLU A 93 -5.29 -11.08 -7.64
CA GLU A 93 -5.57 -9.64 -7.70
C GLU A 93 -5.75 -9.04 -6.30
N LYS A 94 -6.54 -9.71 -5.44
CA LYS A 94 -6.70 -9.30 -4.04
C LYS A 94 -5.38 -9.32 -3.29
N HIS A 95 -4.57 -10.38 -3.43
CA HIS A 95 -3.26 -10.48 -2.81
C HIS A 95 -2.34 -9.33 -3.24
N LEU A 96 -2.25 -9.04 -4.54
CA LEU A 96 -1.43 -7.95 -5.08
C LEU A 96 -1.84 -6.58 -4.54
N LEU A 97 -3.14 -6.36 -4.33
CA LEU A 97 -3.67 -5.09 -3.85
C LEU A 97 -3.59 -4.95 -2.33
N GLU A 98 -3.94 -6.01 -1.59
CA GLU A 98 -4.25 -5.89 -0.17
C GLU A 98 -3.23 -6.52 0.77
N ASP A 99 -2.43 -7.49 0.31
CA ASP A 99 -1.65 -8.36 1.20
C ASP A 99 -0.15 -8.46 0.88
N CYS A 100 0.22 -8.38 -0.41
CA CYS A 100 1.57 -8.67 -0.87
C CYS A 100 2.63 -7.68 -0.33
N ILE A 101 3.36 -8.07 0.72
CA ILE A 101 4.44 -7.27 1.30
C ILE A 101 5.70 -7.16 0.42
N TYR A 102 5.77 -7.89 -0.69
CA TYR A 102 6.82 -7.79 -1.70
C TYR A 102 6.52 -6.74 -2.77
N ARG A 103 5.28 -6.23 -2.81
CA ARG A 103 4.92 -5.09 -3.65
C ARG A 103 5.80 -3.91 -3.29
N LYS A 104 6.31 -3.23 -4.31
CA LYS A 104 7.08 -1.99 -4.15
C LYS A 104 6.14 -0.80 -4.01
N LEU A 105 6.42 0.05 -3.02
CA LEU A 105 5.74 1.33 -2.79
C LEU A 105 6.78 2.46 -2.66
N PRO A 106 6.39 3.73 -2.82
CA PRO A 106 7.27 4.86 -2.52
C PRO A 106 7.76 4.80 -1.07
N CYS A 107 8.97 5.30 -0.84
CA CYS A 107 9.49 5.47 0.52
C CYS A 107 8.59 6.40 1.35
N ILE A 108 8.54 6.18 2.67
CA ILE A 108 7.79 7.03 3.62
C ILE A 108 8.41 8.42 3.81
N ILE A 109 9.61 8.66 3.28
CA ILE A 109 10.29 9.95 3.34
C ILE A 109 9.87 10.74 2.10
N PRO A 110 9.14 11.87 2.24
CA PRO A 110 8.56 12.59 1.10
C PRO A 110 9.55 13.03 0.02
N THR A 111 10.82 13.24 0.39
CA THR A 111 11.89 13.67 -0.52
C THR A 111 12.63 12.50 -1.18
N CYS A 112 12.14 11.27 -1.03
CA CYS A 112 12.79 10.06 -1.54
C CYS A 112 11.97 9.40 -2.65
N ASP A 113 12.56 9.30 -3.84
CA ASP A 113 11.90 8.74 -5.03
C ASP A 113 12.04 7.20 -5.16
N ASN A 114 12.63 6.53 -4.16
CA ASN A 114 12.88 5.10 -4.22
C ASN A 114 11.59 4.29 -4.04
N MET A 115 11.39 3.31 -4.93
CA MET A 115 10.33 2.31 -4.85
C MET A 115 10.85 1.06 -4.14
N VAL A 116 10.38 0.82 -2.92
CA VAL A 116 10.92 -0.18 -2.00
C VAL A 116 9.86 -1.24 -1.69
N PRO A 117 10.19 -2.55 -1.66
CA PRO A 117 9.27 -3.56 -1.16
C PRO A 117 8.78 -3.21 0.25
N ILE A 118 7.47 -3.30 0.51
CA ILE A 118 6.87 -2.92 1.81
C ILE A 118 7.64 -3.52 2.99
N ARG A 119 8.01 -4.80 2.89
CA ARG A 119 8.74 -5.54 3.92
C ARG A 119 10.13 -4.97 4.27
N ASP A 120 10.71 -4.17 3.38
CA ASP A 120 12.07 -3.63 3.51
C ASP A 120 12.09 -2.11 3.70
N ILE A 121 10.93 -1.44 3.76
CA ILE A 121 10.85 0.02 3.91
C ILE A 121 11.59 0.52 5.14
N VAL A 122 11.40 -0.12 6.31
CA VAL A 122 12.09 0.28 7.53
C VAL A 122 13.61 0.15 7.38
N LYS A 123 14.09 -0.96 6.80
CA LYS A 123 15.53 -1.17 6.55
C LYS A 123 16.09 -0.15 5.56
N HIS A 124 15.32 0.22 4.54
CA HIS A 124 15.71 1.26 3.60
C HIS A 124 15.84 2.60 4.32
N VAL A 125 14.86 2.96 5.15
CA VAL A 125 14.94 4.18 5.99
C VAL A 125 16.18 4.16 6.88
N ASP A 126 16.43 3.08 7.61
CA ASP A 126 17.58 2.98 8.52
C ASP A 126 18.94 3.09 7.82
N ARG A 127 19.03 2.65 6.55
CA ARG A 127 20.29 2.59 5.80
C ARG A 127 20.56 3.84 4.97
N GLU A 128 19.52 4.38 4.36
CA GLU A 128 19.65 5.41 3.32
C GLU A 128 19.20 6.79 3.79
N HIS A 129 18.50 6.89 4.91
CA HIS A 129 18.05 8.16 5.47
C HIS A 129 18.77 8.41 6.79
N VAL A 130 19.37 9.58 6.93
CA VAL A 130 20.08 9.92 8.17
C VAL A 130 19.07 10.15 9.29
N LYS A 131 19.50 10.01 10.55
CA LYS A 131 18.63 10.30 11.72
C LYS A 131 18.11 11.75 11.76
N SER A 132 18.61 12.64 10.91
CA SER A 132 18.02 13.97 10.74
C SER A 132 16.80 13.97 9.81
N ASP A 133 16.56 12.93 9.02
CA ASP A 133 15.44 12.85 8.07
C ASP A 133 14.20 12.21 8.71
N THR A 134 14.39 11.50 9.82
CA THR A 134 13.33 10.83 10.58
C THR A 134 13.51 10.97 12.08
N PHE A 135 12.41 10.91 12.83
CA PHE A 135 12.45 10.69 14.27
C PHE A 135 12.02 9.27 14.59
N THR A 136 12.78 8.52 15.38
CA THR A 136 12.37 7.17 15.83
C THR A 136 12.05 7.20 17.31
N ALA A 137 10.84 6.79 17.67
CA ALA A 137 10.45 6.58 19.07
C ALA A 137 10.31 5.09 19.36
N ASN A 138 10.97 4.63 20.42
CA ASN A 138 10.70 3.30 20.97
C ASN A 138 9.32 3.33 21.63
N GLY A 139 8.42 2.51 21.11
CA GLY A 139 7.06 2.36 21.65
C GLY A 139 5.96 3.06 20.84
N SER A 140 4.73 2.82 21.31
CA SER A 140 3.53 3.09 20.54
C SER A 140 2.99 4.51 20.67
N SER A 141 3.62 5.35 21.49
CA SER A 141 3.19 6.71 21.78
C SER A 141 4.38 7.65 21.92
N LEU A 142 4.28 8.83 21.30
CA LEU A 142 5.28 9.88 21.37
C LEU A 142 4.61 11.25 21.57
N GLY A 143 5.11 12.03 22.51
CA GLY A 143 4.85 13.48 22.58
C GLY A 143 6.05 14.25 22.05
N HIS A 144 5.83 15.17 21.11
CA HIS A 144 6.87 16.04 20.57
C HIS A 144 6.26 17.39 20.14
N TYR A 145 7.03 18.19 19.43
CA TYR A 145 6.59 19.40 18.76
C TYR A 145 7.01 19.43 17.29
N LEU A 146 6.21 20.10 16.46
CA LEU A 146 6.56 20.54 15.12
C LEU A 146 7.17 21.94 15.23
N HIS A 147 8.31 22.18 14.61
CA HIS A 147 8.83 23.53 14.44
C HIS A 147 8.09 24.19 13.28
N VAL A 148 7.52 25.36 13.53
CA VAL A 148 6.69 26.10 12.59
C VAL A 148 7.04 27.60 12.71
N ASP A 149 8.10 28.03 12.03
CA ASP A 149 8.30 29.44 11.72
C ASP A 149 7.09 30.04 11.00
N THR A 150 6.89 31.35 11.15
CA THR A 150 5.78 32.09 10.51
C THR A 150 5.70 31.86 9.00
N SER A 151 6.85 31.79 8.32
CA SER A 151 6.92 31.55 6.87
C SER A 151 6.33 30.21 6.41
N PHE A 152 6.19 29.22 7.31
CA PHE A 152 5.58 27.93 6.95
C PHE A 152 4.06 28.04 6.72
N PHE A 153 3.41 29.08 7.23
CA PHE A 153 2.00 29.36 6.92
C PHE A 153 1.82 30.02 5.54
N GLU A 154 2.88 30.17 4.74
CA GLU A 154 2.83 30.83 3.43
C GLU A 154 3.34 29.93 2.30
N LYS A 155 3.79 28.71 2.61
CA LYS A 155 4.37 27.77 1.62
C LYS A 155 3.97 26.32 1.90
N GLU A 156 3.93 25.51 0.85
CA GLU A 156 3.81 24.08 1.01
C GLU A 156 4.97 23.54 1.84
N SER A 157 4.71 22.63 2.77
CA SER A 157 5.74 22.13 3.69
C SER A 157 5.47 20.73 4.20
N TRP A 158 6.55 19.95 4.29
CA TRP A 158 6.58 18.65 4.91
C TRP A 158 7.37 18.72 6.21
N TRP A 159 6.84 18.08 7.25
CA TRP A 159 7.58 17.83 8.46
C TRP A 159 8.19 16.43 8.42
N LYS A 160 9.31 16.28 9.13
CA LYS A 160 10.05 15.02 9.21
C LYS A 160 9.12 13.91 9.71
N PRO A 161 9.04 12.77 8.99
CA PRO A 161 8.27 11.63 9.45
C PRO A 161 8.76 11.13 10.81
N THR A 162 7.81 10.73 11.65
CA THR A 162 8.11 10.07 12.93
C THR A 162 7.76 8.59 12.84
N LEU A 163 8.77 7.73 12.98
CA LEU A 163 8.63 6.29 13.10
C LEU A 163 8.24 5.91 14.54
N LEU A 164 7.17 5.14 14.64
CA LEU A 164 6.66 4.54 15.88
C LEU A 164 6.68 3.02 15.71
N GLU A 165 6.77 2.29 16.82
CA GLU A 165 6.73 0.83 16.78
C GLU A 165 5.88 0.24 17.91
N ILE A 166 5.25 -0.89 17.62
CA ILE A 166 4.63 -1.77 18.61
C ILE A 166 5.35 -3.10 18.49
N CYS A 167 6.17 -3.42 19.49
CA CYS A 167 6.86 -4.69 19.55
C CYS A 167 6.08 -5.69 20.42
N ASP A 168 5.92 -6.90 19.92
CA ASP A 168 5.48 -8.05 20.70
C ASP A 168 6.71 -8.73 21.29
N GLU A 169 6.83 -8.70 22.62
CA GLU A 169 7.96 -9.28 23.34
C GLU A 169 8.01 -10.81 23.21
N GLN A 170 6.87 -11.48 22.98
CA GLN A 170 6.79 -12.93 22.89
C GLN A 170 7.29 -13.40 21.52
N ASP A 171 6.81 -12.76 20.46
CA ASP A 171 7.14 -13.11 19.07
C ASP A 171 8.41 -12.42 18.55
N LYS A 172 9.02 -11.54 19.36
CA LYS A 172 10.17 -10.69 18.99
C LYS A 172 9.95 -9.98 17.65
N SER A 173 8.72 -9.57 17.39
CA SER A 173 8.32 -8.92 16.15
C SER A 173 7.86 -7.49 16.43
N CYS A 174 8.20 -6.55 15.56
CA CYS A 174 7.79 -5.17 15.69
C CYS A 174 6.96 -4.75 14.48
N GLN A 175 5.78 -4.18 14.75
CA GLN A 175 4.98 -3.48 13.76
C GLN A 175 5.35 -2.00 13.78
N HIS A 176 5.65 -1.46 12.61
CA HIS A 176 6.11 -0.07 12.46
C HIS A 176 5.01 0.82 11.87
N PHE A 177 5.04 2.09 12.25
CA PHE A 177 4.12 3.11 11.80
C PHE A 177 4.89 4.39 11.48
N SER A 178 4.33 5.21 10.59
CA SER A 178 4.93 6.49 10.23
C SER A 178 3.91 7.60 10.38
N PHE A 179 4.11 8.46 11.38
CA PHE A 179 3.37 9.71 11.52
C PHE A 179 3.90 10.74 10.54
N GLN A 180 2.98 11.36 9.81
CA GLN A 180 3.23 12.28 8.71
C GLN A 180 2.49 13.59 8.98
N CYS A 181 3.12 14.70 8.60
CA CYS A 181 2.52 16.03 8.68
C CYS A 181 2.90 16.81 7.43
N HIS A 182 1.89 17.32 6.74
CA HIS A 182 2.02 18.09 5.51
C HIS A 182 1.08 19.29 5.54
N ARG A 183 1.55 20.44 5.07
CA ARG A 183 0.73 21.61 4.78
C ARG A 183 0.75 21.81 3.28
N THR A 184 -0.42 21.81 2.65
CA THR A 184 -0.60 22.09 1.22
C THR A 184 -0.31 23.55 0.90
N GLU A 185 -0.11 23.86 -0.39
CA GLU A 185 -0.01 25.23 -0.88
C GLU A 185 -1.25 26.08 -0.53
N SER A 186 -2.43 25.46 -0.51
CA SER A 186 -3.71 26.10 -0.14
C SER A 186 -3.92 26.33 1.36
N GLY A 187 -2.94 26.01 2.22
CA GLY A 187 -3.03 26.21 3.67
C GLY A 187 -3.85 25.15 4.40
N GLN A 188 -4.00 23.96 3.82
CA GLN A 188 -4.59 22.81 4.49
C GLN A 188 -3.49 21.97 5.14
N TRP A 189 -3.63 21.75 6.45
CA TRP A 189 -2.77 20.86 7.21
C TRP A 189 -3.38 19.45 7.23
N LYS A 190 -2.53 18.45 7.01
CA LYS A 190 -2.86 17.03 7.06
C LYS A 190 -1.89 16.33 8.01
N LEU A 191 -2.43 15.66 9.02
CA LEU A 191 -1.67 14.85 9.95
C LEU A 191 -2.27 13.45 10.00
N TRP A 192 -1.47 12.42 9.72
CA TRP A 192 -1.95 11.04 9.67
C TRP A 192 -0.85 10.04 10.07
N VAL A 193 -1.23 8.78 10.23
CA VAL A 193 -0.30 7.69 10.55
C VAL A 193 -0.44 6.57 9.55
N TYR A 194 0.62 6.29 8.78
CA TYR A 194 0.72 5.08 7.96
C TYR A 194 1.02 3.86 8.82
N CYS A 195 0.41 2.72 8.50
CA CYS A 195 0.88 1.41 8.91
C CYS A 195 1.88 0.89 7.87
N VAL A 196 3.12 0.61 8.28
CA VAL A 196 4.13 0.03 7.39
C VAL A 196 3.84 -1.47 7.24
N GLY A 197 3.06 -1.81 6.23
CA GLY A 197 2.56 -3.17 6.02
C GLY A 197 1.51 -3.22 4.92
N SER A 198 0.83 -4.36 4.85
CA SER A 198 -0.25 -4.58 3.91
C SER A 198 -1.51 -3.78 4.27
N LEU A 199 -2.46 -3.65 3.32
CA LEU A 199 -3.74 -2.99 3.57
C LEU A 199 -4.51 -3.71 4.68
N ILE A 200 -4.51 -5.05 4.66
CA ILE A 200 -5.13 -5.86 5.72
C ILE A 200 -4.52 -5.51 7.08
N LYS A 201 -3.19 -5.43 7.16
CA LYS A 201 -2.50 -5.08 8.41
C LYS A 201 -2.86 -3.67 8.90
N SER A 202 -2.99 -2.70 7.99
CA SER A 202 -3.39 -1.33 8.35
C SER A 202 -4.79 -1.24 8.97
N ARG A 203 -5.67 -2.21 8.68
CA ARG A 203 -7.02 -2.25 9.25
C ARG A 203 -7.06 -2.71 10.71
N LEU A 204 -5.99 -3.34 11.19
CA LEU A 204 -5.89 -3.89 12.55
C LEU A 204 -5.53 -2.84 13.61
N PHE A 205 -5.08 -1.66 13.21
CA PHE A 205 -4.60 -0.62 14.11
C PHE A 205 -5.41 0.67 13.97
N GLN A 206 -5.41 1.42 15.04
CA GLN A 206 -5.97 2.77 15.12
C GLN A 206 -4.95 3.66 15.80
N TYR A 207 -5.05 4.95 15.55
CA TYR A 207 -4.16 5.94 16.12
C TYR A 207 -4.95 7.12 16.67
N GLN A 208 -4.28 7.89 17.51
CA GLN A 208 -4.75 9.17 17.99
C GLN A 208 -3.68 10.23 17.77
N ILE A 209 -4.11 11.43 17.39
CA ILE A 209 -3.30 12.65 17.33
C ILE A 209 -3.92 13.63 18.29
N ILE A 210 -3.11 14.19 19.17
CA ILE A 210 -3.51 15.24 20.10
C ILE A 210 -2.65 16.46 19.79
N LEU A 211 -3.26 17.60 19.50
CA LEU A 211 -2.57 18.89 19.49
C LEU A 211 -2.97 19.67 20.74
N SER A 212 -2.04 20.39 21.36
CA SER A 212 -2.31 21.07 22.63
C SER A 212 -1.55 22.37 22.78
N LEU A 213 -2.18 23.40 23.33
CA LEU A 213 -1.55 24.66 23.74
C LEU A 213 -2.20 25.15 25.05
N GLY A 214 -1.40 25.26 26.11
CA GLY A 214 -1.92 25.62 27.44
C GLY A 214 -2.94 24.61 27.95
N SER A 215 -4.19 25.04 28.11
CA SER A 215 -5.32 24.19 28.53
C SER A 215 -6.20 23.73 27.37
N GLU A 216 -5.95 24.23 26.15
CA GLU A 216 -6.69 23.80 24.96
C GLU A 216 -6.05 22.56 24.35
N GLU A 217 -6.88 21.59 23.97
CA GLU A 217 -6.45 20.43 23.19
C GLU A 217 -7.51 20.03 22.16
N VAL A 218 -7.04 19.42 21.08
CA VAL A 218 -7.89 18.69 20.13
C VAL A 218 -7.39 17.27 20.05
N LEU A 219 -8.31 16.31 20.15
CA LEU A 219 -8.04 14.89 19.96
C LEU A 219 -8.71 14.42 18.66
N TYR A 220 -7.92 13.81 17.80
CA TYR A 220 -8.36 13.09 16.62
C TYR A 220 -8.06 11.61 16.78
N ARG A 221 -8.98 10.73 16.36
CA ARG A 221 -8.79 9.28 16.38
C ARG A 221 -9.33 8.66 15.11
N ASP A 222 -8.57 7.75 14.53
CA ASP A 222 -8.94 7.06 13.28
C ASP A 222 -8.16 5.75 13.12
N GLN A 223 -8.49 4.97 12.09
CA GLN A 223 -7.73 3.81 11.67
C GLN A 223 -6.40 4.23 11.01
N THR A 224 -5.33 3.45 11.22
CA THR A 224 -4.08 3.70 10.50
C THR A 224 -4.27 3.58 8.99
N VAL A 225 -3.56 4.43 8.25
CA VAL A 225 -3.69 4.53 6.81
C VAL A 225 -2.80 3.48 6.14
N TYR A 226 -3.30 2.88 5.05
CA TYR A 226 -2.48 2.00 4.23
C TYR A 226 -1.37 2.78 3.54
N LEU A 227 -0.15 2.27 3.63
CA LEU A 227 1.04 2.90 3.06
C LEU A 227 0.97 3.09 1.53
N GLY A 228 0.14 2.32 0.83
CA GLY A 228 -0.04 2.49 -0.62
C GLY A 228 -0.91 3.68 -1.02
N HIS A 229 -1.53 4.39 -0.08
CA HIS A 229 -2.28 5.62 -0.39
C HIS A 229 -1.32 6.78 -0.65
N THR A 230 -1.50 7.48 -1.78
CA THR A 230 -0.75 8.69 -2.11
C THR A 230 -1.28 9.90 -1.34
N LEU A 231 -0.52 11.01 -1.31
CA LEU A 231 -1.01 12.27 -0.74
C LEU A 231 -2.35 12.72 -1.35
N GLU A 232 -2.56 12.51 -2.65
CA GLU A 232 -3.84 12.77 -3.31
C GLU A 232 -4.95 11.92 -2.72
N ASN A 233 -4.69 10.63 -2.42
CA ASN A 233 -5.66 9.79 -1.72
C ASN A 233 -5.92 10.31 -0.29
N ILE A 234 -4.88 10.74 0.45
CA ILE A 234 -5.03 11.33 1.79
C ILE A 234 -5.94 12.56 1.76
N ILE A 235 -5.74 13.45 0.79
CA ILE A 235 -6.51 14.69 0.66
C ILE A 235 -7.93 14.38 0.19
N HIS A 236 -8.08 13.62 -0.91
CA HIS A 236 -9.36 13.37 -1.57
C HIS A 236 -10.34 12.60 -0.68
N TYR A 237 -9.86 11.57 0.02
CA TYR A 237 -10.70 10.75 0.90
C TYR A 237 -10.73 11.24 2.35
N GLY A 238 -10.01 12.32 2.66
CA GLY A 238 -10.03 12.92 3.99
C GLY A 238 -9.39 12.06 5.08
N TYR A 239 -8.37 11.26 4.75
CA TYR A 239 -7.67 10.46 5.76
C TYR A 239 -6.89 11.36 6.73
N GLY A 240 -7.10 11.14 8.02
CA GLY A 240 -6.38 11.83 9.09
C GLY A 240 -6.89 13.23 9.46
N LEU A 241 -6.24 13.81 10.46
CA LEU A 241 -6.60 15.11 11.00
C LEU A 241 -6.35 16.18 9.94
N SER A 242 -7.39 16.93 9.63
CA SER A 242 -7.36 18.04 8.68
C SER A 242 -7.66 19.36 9.38
N LEU A 243 -6.81 20.36 9.21
CA LEU A 243 -6.98 21.70 9.78
C LEU A 243 -6.74 22.76 8.70
N SER A 244 -7.38 23.93 8.81
CA SER A 244 -6.93 25.13 8.10
C SER A 244 -5.72 25.74 8.82
N ASP A 245 -5.09 26.74 8.22
CA ASP A 245 -4.06 27.53 8.88
C ASP A 245 -4.55 28.16 10.19
N GLU A 246 -5.79 28.67 10.25
CA GLU A 246 -6.38 29.21 11.48
C GLU A 246 -6.55 28.12 12.54
N GLY A 247 -6.96 26.92 12.11
CA GLY A 247 -7.08 25.76 12.99
C GLY A 247 -5.73 25.33 13.57
N ALA A 248 -4.67 25.31 12.75
CA ALA A 248 -3.32 25.00 13.19
C ALA A 248 -2.75 26.11 14.10
N LYS A 249 -2.98 27.39 13.77
CA LYS A 249 -2.53 28.55 14.56
C LYS A 249 -3.09 28.57 15.97
N ARG A 250 -4.28 28.00 16.19
CA ARG A 250 -4.85 27.86 17.54
C ARG A 250 -3.96 27.04 18.49
N PHE A 251 -3.18 26.10 17.95
CA PHE A 251 -2.26 25.25 18.72
C PHE A 251 -0.79 25.62 18.53
N TRP A 252 -0.51 26.76 17.89
CA TRP A 252 0.83 27.25 17.62
C TRP A 252 1.25 28.29 18.66
N ASP A 253 2.39 28.05 19.31
CA ASP A 253 3.00 29.00 20.22
C ASP A 253 3.89 29.98 19.42
N PRO A 254 3.53 31.27 19.32
CA PRO A 254 4.31 32.26 18.57
C PRO A 254 5.64 32.62 19.24
N ASN A 255 5.81 32.35 20.53
CA ASN A 255 7.07 32.64 21.23
C ASN A 255 8.10 31.53 21.00
N GLU A 256 7.62 30.28 20.93
CA GLU A 256 8.48 29.12 20.69
C GLU A 256 8.56 28.68 19.21
N MET A 257 7.67 29.22 18.36
CA MET A 257 7.49 28.82 16.96
C MET A 257 7.21 27.31 16.82
N LYS A 258 6.28 26.79 17.63
CA LYS A 258 6.02 25.35 17.73
C LYS A 258 4.55 24.99 17.84
N ILE A 259 4.18 23.84 17.28
CA ILE A 259 2.91 23.16 17.57
C ILE A 259 3.23 21.89 18.36
N ARG A 260 2.73 21.77 19.59
CA ARG A 260 2.91 20.54 20.39
C ARG A 260 1.92 19.48 19.95
N PHE A 261 2.41 18.26 19.75
CA PHE A 261 1.58 17.11 19.43
C PHE A 261 1.92 15.89 20.28
N ARG A 262 0.93 15.00 20.42
CA ARG A 262 1.14 13.62 20.85
C ARG A 262 0.50 12.70 19.83
N VAL A 263 1.24 11.72 19.36
CA VAL A 263 0.73 10.64 18.51
C VAL A 263 0.82 9.33 19.27
N ALA A 264 -0.23 8.51 19.18
CA ALA A 264 -0.17 7.15 19.70
C ALA A 264 -0.91 6.18 18.78
N VAL A 265 -0.44 4.94 18.73
CA VAL A 265 -0.98 3.86 17.90
C VAL A 265 -1.32 2.67 18.80
N PHE A 266 -2.40 1.98 18.49
CA PHE A 266 -2.92 0.87 19.29
C PHE A 266 -3.60 -0.15 18.40
N ARG A 267 -3.45 -1.42 18.76
CA ARG A 267 -4.18 -2.52 18.11
C ARG A 267 -5.66 -2.39 18.45
N LYS A 268 -6.55 -2.58 17.47
CA LYS A 268 -7.99 -2.63 17.73
C LYS A 268 -8.28 -3.85 18.59
N THR A 269 -9.06 -3.68 19.65
CA THR A 269 -9.62 -4.81 20.38
C THR A 269 -10.68 -5.46 19.51
N GLU A 270 -10.60 -6.79 19.34
CA GLU A 270 -11.70 -7.54 18.73
C GLU A 270 -12.96 -7.27 19.56
N LYS A 271 -14.02 -6.79 18.91
CA LYS A 271 -15.34 -6.84 19.55
C LYS A 271 -15.66 -8.33 19.67
N THR A 272 -15.58 -8.86 20.88
CA THR A 272 -16.32 -10.08 21.21
C THR A 272 -17.78 -9.77 20.93
N GLU A 273 -18.28 -10.25 19.79
CA GLU A 273 -19.71 -10.37 19.57
C GLU A 273 -20.23 -11.32 20.66
N SER A 274 -20.66 -10.74 21.76
CA SER A 274 -21.50 -11.41 22.74
C SER A 274 -22.87 -11.57 22.07
N SER A 275 -23.00 -12.63 21.28
CA SER A 275 -24.30 -13.10 20.80
C SER A 275 -25.19 -13.32 22.02
N SER A 276 -26.16 -12.43 22.18
CA SER A 276 -27.29 -12.56 23.10
C SER A 276 -28.45 -13.24 22.39
#